data_AF-A0A9Q9F0N7-F1
#
_entry.id   AF-A0A9Q9F0N7-F1
#
_cell.length_a   1.000
_cell.length_b   1.000
_cell.length_c   1.000
_cell.angle_alpha   90.00
_cell.angle_beta   90.00
_cell.angle_gamma   90.00
#
_symmetry.space_group_name_H-M   'P 1'
#
loop_
_entity.id
_entity.type
_entity.pdbx_description
1 polymer ?
#
loop_
_entity_poly.entity_id
_entity_poly.type
_entity_poly.pdbx_seq_one_letter_code
_entity_poly.pdbx_strand_id
1 'polypeptide(L)'
;MWQTIFPYIISVTVLIMIITFMLSLYQFAKYFRTNRDVRRAWHRARGRMMFGIFMIAFAGNQLLLFSSAVTYIICAVLIVFGLANINYGIKAGRYFEQYFDEEDRAWAELDKDKKA
;
A
#
# COMPACT_ATOMS: atom_id res chain seq x y z
N MET A 1 23.94 19.28 18.62
CA MET A 1 23.30 19.32 17.28
C MET A 1 22.57 18.02 16.95
N TRP A 2 23.16 16.84 17.14
CA TRP A 2 22.46 15.55 16.89
C TRP A 2 21.16 15.39 17.70
N GLN A 3 21.20 15.71 18.99
CA GLN A 3 20.05 15.59 19.90
C GLN A 3 18.87 16.50 19.54
N THR A 4 19.12 17.63 18.88
CA THR A 4 18.07 18.55 18.43
C THR A 4 17.49 18.13 17.09
N ILE A 5 18.26 17.45 16.23
CA ILE A 5 17.83 17.01 14.89
C ILE A 5 17.01 15.71 14.97
N PHE A 6 17.39 14.80 15.87
CA PHE A 6 16.80 13.48 16.01
C PHE A 6 15.26 13.47 16.20
N PRO A 7 14.66 14.34 17.04
CA PRO A 7 13.20 14.42 17.19
C PRO A 7 12.46 14.83 15.91
N TYR A 8 13.07 15.68 15.09
CA TYR A 8 12.47 16.10 13.82
C TYR A 8 12.46 14.96 12.80
N ILE A 9 13.51 14.14 12.75
CA ILE A 9 13.57 12.95 11.88
C ILE A 9 12.45 11.97 12.25
N ILE A 10 12.26 11.71 13.54
CA ILE A 10 11.17 10.84 14.03
C ILE A 10 9.81 11.43 13.61
N SER A 11 9.60 12.72 13.83
CA SER A 11 8.33 13.39 13.49
C SER A 11 8.01 13.31 12.00
N VAL A 12 9.00 13.50 11.12
CA VAL A 12 8.83 13.35 9.67
C VAL A 12 8.51 11.90 9.30
N THR A 13 9.19 10.93 9.91
CA THR A 13 8.91 9.51 9.67
C THR A 13 7.50 9.14 10.11
N VAL A 14 7.03 9.68 11.24
CA VAL A 14 5.65 9.52 11.73
C VAL A 14 4.64 10.13 10.77
N LEU A 15 4.92 11.31 10.21
CA LEU A 15 4.06 11.91 9.19
C LEU A 15 3.93 11.01 7.95
N ILE A 16 5.05 10.46 7.46
CA ILE A 16 5.05 9.51 6.33
C ILE A 16 4.22 8.27 6.66
N MET A 17 4.36 7.73 7.88
CA MET A 17 3.56 6.60 8.35
C MET A 17 2.06 6.91 8.30
N ILE A 18 1.63 8.06 8.83
CA ILE A 18 0.22 8.45 8.84
C ILE A 18 -0.32 8.57 7.41
N ILE A 19 0.41 9.27 6.52
CA ILE A 19 -0.02 9.46 5.13
C ILE A 19 -0.14 8.13 4.39
N THR A 20 0.88 7.28 4.48
CA THR A 20 0.90 5.98 3.80
C THR A 20 -0.18 5.03 4.33
N PHE A 21 -0.43 5.07 5.63
CA PHE A 21 -1.51 4.32 6.25
C PHE A 21 -2.88 4.81 5.77
N MET A 22 -3.12 6.13 5.75
CA MET A 22 -4.36 6.72 5.23
C MET A 22 -4.58 6.39 3.75
N LEU A 23 -3.53 6.43 2.94
CA LEU A 23 -3.60 6.00 1.54
C LEU A 23 -3.93 4.51 1.41
N SER A 24 -3.40 3.66 2.28
CA SER A 24 -3.75 2.24 2.30
C SER A 24 -5.23 2.02 2.61
N LEU A 25 -5.77 2.74 3.61
CA LEU A 25 -7.18 2.69 3.98
C LEU A 25 -8.09 3.25 2.90
N TYR A 26 -7.67 4.32 2.23
CA TYR A 26 -8.39 4.88 1.08
C TYR A 26 -8.54 3.86 -0.05
N GLN A 27 -7.48 3.12 -0.37
CA GLN A 27 -7.54 2.05 -1.37
C GLN A 27 -8.41 0.89 -0.89
N PHE A 28 -8.39 0.56 0.40
CA PHE A 28 -9.27 -0.44 0.99
C PHE A 28 -10.75 -0.03 0.90
N ALA A 29 -11.07 1.23 1.17
CA ALA A 29 -12.43 1.77 1.02
C ALA A 29 -12.90 1.71 -0.45
N LYS A 30 -12.03 2.05 -1.41
CA LYS A 30 -12.34 1.90 -2.84
C LYS A 30 -12.53 0.44 -3.25
N TYR A 31 -11.72 -0.46 -2.71
CA TYR A 31 -11.86 -1.90 -2.96
C TYR A 31 -13.25 -2.44 -2.60
N PHE A 32 -13.90 -1.94 -1.54
CA PHE A 32 -15.28 -2.34 -1.22
C PHE A 32 -16.33 -1.70 -2.11
N ARG A 33 -16.09 -0.48 -2.61
CA ARG A 33 -17.07 0.25 -3.43
C ARG A 33 -17.03 -0.13 -4.90
N THR A 34 -15.89 -0.61 -5.42
CA THR A 34 -15.74 -0.92 -6.84
C THR A 34 -16.39 -2.26 -7.18
N ASN A 35 -17.40 -2.21 -8.05
CA ASN A 35 -18.13 -3.40 -8.52
C ASN A 35 -17.48 -4.08 -9.74
N ARG A 36 -16.43 -3.47 -10.31
CA ARG A 36 -15.69 -3.99 -11.46
C ARG A 36 -14.48 -4.80 -11.00
N ASP A 37 -14.35 -6.04 -11.43
CA ASP A 37 -13.39 -7.01 -10.87
C ASP A 37 -11.92 -6.63 -11.07
N VAL A 38 -11.54 -6.13 -12.25
CA VAL A 38 -10.15 -5.73 -12.56
C VAL A 38 -9.80 -4.47 -11.79
N ARG A 39 -10.66 -3.44 -11.80
CA ARG A 39 -10.42 -2.22 -11.01
C ARG A 39 -10.41 -2.49 -9.50
N ARG A 40 -11.23 -3.43 -9.03
CA ARG A 40 -11.21 -3.88 -7.63
C ARG A 40 -9.89 -4.57 -7.29
N ALA A 41 -9.40 -5.46 -8.15
CA ALA A 41 -8.10 -6.12 -7.97
C ALA A 41 -6.93 -5.11 -7.99
N TRP A 42 -7.02 -4.08 -8.83
CA TRP A 42 -6.06 -2.98 -8.87
C TRP A 42 -6.03 -2.16 -7.57
N HIS A 43 -7.21 -1.78 -7.04
CA HIS A 43 -7.29 -1.10 -5.73
C HIS A 43 -6.71 -1.96 -4.61
N ARG A 44 -6.94 -3.27 -4.63
CA ARG A 44 -6.34 -4.22 -3.69
C ARG A 44 -4.81 -4.24 -3.81
N ALA A 45 -4.27 -4.27 -5.03
CA ALA A 45 -2.82 -4.26 -5.27
C ALA A 45 -2.17 -2.96 -4.78
N ARG A 46 -2.75 -1.79 -5.11
CA ARG A 46 -2.27 -0.50 -4.62
C ARG A 46 -2.38 -0.36 -3.10
N GLY A 47 -3.45 -0.86 -2.49
CA GLY A 47 -3.61 -0.87 -1.04
C GLY A 47 -2.50 -1.66 -0.34
N ARG A 48 -2.18 -2.87 -0.84
CA ARG A 48 -1.07 -3.70 -0.33
C ARG A 48 0.29 -3.03 -0.51
N MET A 49 0.52 -2.34 -1.63
CA MET A 49 1.73 -1.58 -1.86
C MET A 49 1.91 -0.46 -0.82
N MET A 50 0.88 0.37 -0.62
CA MET A 50 0.92 1.47 0.37
C MET A 50 1.11 0.95 1.79
N PHE A 51 0.48 -0.19 2.12
CA PHE A 51 0.70 -0.85 3.40
C PHE A 51 2.14 -1.35 3.56
N GLY A 52 2.75 -1.89 2.50
CA GLY A 52 4.16 -2.27 2.52
C GLY A 52 5.11 -1.09 2.77
N ILE A 53 4.83 0.08 2.18
CA ILE A 53 5.61 1.32 2.42
C ILE A 53 5.46 1.75 3.89
N PHE A 54 4.23 1.71 4.42
CA PHE A 54 3.97 1.98 5.83
C PHE A 54 4.78 1.05 6.75
N MET A 55 4.82 -0.25 6.46
CA MET A 55 5.57 -1.22 7.27
C MET A 55 7.08 -0.92 7.29
N ILE A 56 7.67 -0.52 6.16
CA ILE A 56 9.08 -0.14 6.09
C ILE A 56 9.34 1.14 6.89
N ALA A 57 8.47 2.15 6.74
CA ALA A 57 8.58 3.39 7.51
C ALA A 57 8.46 3.14 9.02
N PHE A 58 7.54 2.25 9.43
CA PHE A 58 7.36 1.84 10.82
C PHE A 58 8.57 1.08 11.38
N ALA A 59 9.07 0.08 10.65
CA ALA A 59 10.25 -0.67 11.05
C ALA A 59 11.48 0.24 11.17
N GLY A 60 11.69 1.15 10.21
CA GLY A 60 12.76 2.15 10.26
C GLY A 60 12.64 3.06 11.48
N ASN A 61 11.45 3.56 11.78
CA ASN A 61 11.20 4.38 12.97
C ASN A 61 11.51 3.62 14.28
N GLN A 62 11.11 2.35 14.35
CA GLN A 62 11.31 1.53 15.54
C GLN A 62 12.79 1.21 15.78
N LEU A 63 13.56 0.98 14.71
CA LEU A 63 15.01 0.79 14.77
C LEU A 63 15.75 2.03 15.28
N LEU A 64 15.24 3.23 15.00
CA LEU A 64 15.81 4.48 15.51
C LEU A 64 15.53 4.67 17.00
N LEU A 65 14.34 4.26 17.46
CA LEU A 65 13.88 4.50 18.83
C LEU A 65 14.34 3.44 19.84
N PHE A 66 14.47 2.18 19.43
CA PHE A 66 14.68 1.06 20.34
C PHE A 66 15.82 0.15 19.88
N SER A 67 16.87 0.05 20.70
CA SER A 67 18.03 -0.81 20.44
C SER A 67 17.93 -2.19 21.09
N SER A 68 16.74 -2.80 21.11
CA SER A 68 16.53 -4.12 21.72
C SER A 68 16.71 -5.24 20.68
N ALA A 69 17.22 -6.40 21.10
CA ALA A 69 17.34 -7.58 20.24
C ALA A 69 16.00 -8.00 19.62
N VAL A 70 14.91 -7.90 20.39
CA VAL A 70 13.54 -8.18 19.93
C VAL A 70 13.12 -7.20 18.85
N THR A 71 13.44 -5.90 19.01
CA THR A 71 13.15 -4.87 18.00
C THR A 71 13.80 -5.23 16.66
N TYR A 72 15.08 -5.61 16.66
CA TYR A 72 15.80 -5.92 15.42
C TYR A 72 15.16 -7.10 14.67
N ILE A 73 14.76 -8.15 15.38
CA ILE A 73 14.12 -9.33 14.78
C ILE A 73 12.77 -8.96 14.16
N ILE A 74 11.91 -8.25 14.91
CA ILE A 74 10.58 -7.85 14.42
C ILE A 74 10.73 -6.91 13.22
N CYS A 75 11.64 -5.94 13.29
CA CYS A 75 11.87 -5.00 12.20
C CYS A 75 12.41 -5.68 10.94
N ALA A 76 13.29 -6.68 11.08
CA ALA A 76 13.78 -7.45 9.94
C ALA A 76 12.64 -8.17 9.21
N VAL A 77 11.73 -8.82 9.95
CA VAL A 77 10.55 -9.48 9.38
C VAL A 77 9.62 -8.47 8.69
N LEU A 78 9.36 -7.33 9.34
CA LEU A 78 8.51 -6.28 8.78
C LEU A 78 9.09 -5.69 7.50
N ILE A 79 10.41 -5.48 7.43
CA ILE A 79 11.09 -4.96 6.23
C ILE A 79 10.96 -5.96 5.08
N VAL A 80 11.25 -7.25 5.32
CA VAL A 80 11.14 -8.29 4.30
C VAL A 80 9.70 -8.38 3.78
N PHE A 81 8.72 -8.39 4.67
CA PHE A 81 7.31 -8.45 4.28
C PHE A 81 6.85 -7.18 3.56
N GLY A 82 7.31 -6.01 4.00
CA GLY A 82 7.04 -4.72 3.36
C GLY A 82 7.56 -4.69 1.92
N LEU A 83 8.82 -5.09 1.71
CA LEU A 83 9.44 -5.18 0.38
C LEU A 83 8.70 -6.16 -0.53
N ALA A 84 8.31 -7.33 -0.02
CA ALA A 84 7.54 -8.31 -0.78
C ALA A 84 6.19 -7.73 -1.24
N ASN A 85 5.47 -7.01 -0.36
CA ASN A 85 4.19 -6.39 -0.71
C ASN A 85 4.34 -5.24 -1.71
N ILE A 86 5.40 -4.43 -1.60
CA ILE A 86 5.69 -3.36 -2.57
C ILE A 86 5.96 -3.96 -3.96
N ASN A 87 6.85 -4.96 -4.04
CA ASN A 87 7.19 -5.61 -5.29
C ASN A 87 5.99 -6.28 -5.95
N TYR A 88 5.18 -7.00 -5.16
CA TYR A 88 3.93 -7.58 -5.64
C TYR A 88 2.95 -6.50 -6.11
N GLY A 89 2.77 -5.43 -5.33
CA GLY A 89 1.83 -4.35 -5.64
C GLY A 89 2.19 -3.59 -6.91
N ILE A 90 3.47 -3.35 -7.18
CA ILE A 90 3.94 -2.74 -8.43
C ILE A 90 3.65 -3.65 -9.62
N LYS A 91 4.01 -4.94 -9.54
CA LYS A 91 3.78 -5.90 -10.63
C LYS A 91 2.30 -6.10 -10.91
N ALA A 92 1.51 -6.34 -9.87
CA ALA A 92 0.07 -6.55 -9.99
C ALA A 92 -0.64 -5.27 -10.47
N GLY A 93 -0.24 -4.08 -9.98
CA GLY A 93 -0.80 -2.80 -10.43
C GLY A 93 -0.62 -2.59 -11.93
N ARG A 94 0.61 -2.80 -12.44
CA ARG A 94 0.90 -2.69 -13.89
C ARG A 94 0.15 -3.74 -14.71
N TYR A 95 0.03 -4.97 -14.20
CA TYR A 95 -0.71 -6.02 -14.87
C TYR A 95 -2.19 -5.63 -15.03
N PHE A 96 -2.87 -5.22 -13.96
CA PHE A 96 -4.30 -4.87 -14.04
C PHE A 96 -4.58 -3.62 -14.88
N GLU A 97 -3.67 -2.65 -14.90
CA GLU A 97 -3.80 -1.44 -15.75
C GLU A 97 -3.92 -1.77 -17.24
N GLN A 98 -3.30 -2.86 -17.71
CA GLN A 98 -3.36 -3.29 -19.11
C GLN A 98 -4.76 -3.80 -19.51
N TYR A 99 -5.56 -4.27 -18.56
CA TYR A 99 -6.88 -4.87 -18.80
C TYR A 99 -8.04 -3.89 -18.59
N PHE A 100 -7.77 -2.60 -18.37
CA PHE A 100 -8.82 -1.61 -18.12
C PHE A 100 -9.74 -1.42 -19.33
N ASP A 101 -9.18 -1.38 -20.54
CA ASP A 101 -9.95 -1.20 -21.77
C ASP A 101 -10.84 -2.41 -22.08
N GLU A 102 -10.34 -3.61 -21.80
CA GLU A 102 -11.11 -4.86 -21.96
C GLU A 102 -12.27 -4.93 -20.96
N GLU A 103 -12.01 -4.57 -19.70
CA GLU A 103 -13.06 -4.47 -18.69
C GLU A 103 -14.13 -3.44 -19.11
N ASP A 104 -13.74 -2.28 -19.61
CA ASP A 104 -14.68 -1.25 -20.06
C ASP A 104 -15.58 -1.73 -21.21
N ARG A 105 -15.05 -2.53 -22.15
CA ARG A 105 -15.85 -3.15 -23.22
C ARG A 105 -16.81 -4.20 -22.69
N ALA A 106 -16.35 -5.11 -21.84
CA ALA A 106 -17.18 -6.16 -21.26
C ALA A 106 -18.35 -5.57 -20.45
N TRP A 107 -18.11 -4.52 -19.67
CA TRP A 107 -19.17 -3.82 -18.95
C TRP A 107 -20.15 -3.07 -19.89
N ALA A 108 -19.66 -2.50 -21.00
CA ALA A 108 -20.52 -1.84 -21.97
C ALA A 108 -21.45 -2.83 -22.70
N GLU A 109 -21.00 -4.08 -22.92
CA GLU A 109 -21.83 -5.16 -23.46
C GLU A 109 -22.89 -5.61 -22.45
N LEU A 110 -22.51 -5.82 -21.18
CA LEU A 110 -23.45 -6.15 -20.11
C LEU A 110 -24.55 -5.10 -19.91
N ASP A 111 -24.23 -3.82 -20.06
CA ASP A 111 -25.20 -2.73 -19.96
C ASP A 111 -26.14 -2.64 -21.17
N LYS A 112 -25.73 -3.15 -22.35
CA LYS A 112 -26.61 -3.26 -23.52
C LYS A 112 -27.59 -4.42 -23.36
N ASP A 113 -27.11 -5.59 -22.92
CA ASP A 113 -27.96 -6.76 -22.69
C ASP A 113 -28.99 -6.51 -21.58
N LYS A 114 -28.67 -5.72 -20.56
CA LYS A 114 -29.65 -5.31 -19.53
C LYS A 114 -30.75 -4.37 -20.04
N LYS A 115 -30.54 -3.72 -21.19
CA LYS A 115 -31.47 -2.74 -21.78
C LYS A 115 -32.27 -3.29 -22.96
N ALA A 116 -31.89 -4.45 -23.50
CA ALA A 116 -32.61 -5.18 -24.54
C ALA A 116 -33.70 -6.08 -23.93
#